data_AF-A0A534X1V2-F1
#
_entry.id   AF-A0A534X1V2-F1
#
_cell.length_a   1.000
_cell.length_b   1.000
_cell.length_c   1.000
_cell.angle_alpha   90.00
_cell.angle_beta   90.00
_cell.angle_gamma   90.00
#
_symmetry.space_group_name_H-M   'P 1'
#
loop_
_entity.id
_entity.type
_entity.pdbx_description
1 polymer ?
#
loop_
_entity_poly.entity_id
_entity_poly.type
_entity_poly.pdbx_seq_one_letter_code
_entity_poly.pdbx_strand_id
1 'polypeptide(L)'
;MPEETPELGEPEAAELVRKIEAGEDGIVVPAELLEEPEERKAPPPQNLYAQILRMSMAAKIKLALRGNRDARMILIRDTNKLLRRFVVMNPRIGEDEVIAVTRNKSVDEELLRMITERREWMRNYQVRLGLATNPKARLPIALRQLSTLGERDLRLIARSKNVPQAISAQARRLLMTVKAPK
;
A
#
# COMPACT_ATOMS: atom_id res chain seq x y z
N MET A 1 -6.54 17.58 -21.52
CA MET A 1 -7.04 16.21 -21.34
C MET A 1 -5.89 15.39 -20.78
N PRO A 2 -6.04 14.62 -19.70
CA PRO A 2 -4.96 13.75 -19.26
C PRO A 2 -4.84 12.64 -20.31
N GLU A 3 -3.69 12.59 -20.98
CA GLU A 3 -3.35 11.47 -21.86
C GLU A 3 -3.37 10.20 -21.01
N GLU A 4 -4.25 9.25 -21.36
CA GLU A 4 -4.20 7.90 -20.79
C GLU A 4 -2.84 7.32 -21.14
N THR A 5 -1.95 7.23 -20.14
CA THR A 5 -0.69 6.51 -20.30
C THR A 5 -1.03 5.09 -20.74
N PRO A 6 -0.51 4.61 -21.87
CA PRO A 6 -0.83 3.28 -22.38
C PRO A 6 -0.55 2.25 -21.29
N GLU A 7 -1.59 1.49 -20.91
CA GLU A 7 -1.43 0.40 -19.95
C GLU A 7 -0.54 -0.65 -20.60
N LEU A 8 0.69 -0.80 -20.10
CA LEU A 8 1.54 -1.95 -20.46
C LEU A 8 0.75 -3.22 -20.12
N GLY A 9 0.64 -4.14 -21.08
CA GLY A 9 -0.01 -5.42 -20.82
C GLY A 9 0.72 -6.18 -19.71
N GLU A 10 -0.01 -7.00 -18.94
CA GLU A 10 0.60 -7.85 -17.90
C GLU A 10 1.83 -8.67 -18.38
N PRO A 11 1.86 -9.28 -19.59
CA PRO A 11 3.04 -10.01 -20.05
C PRO A 11 4.24 -9.09 -20.35
N GLU A 12 4.00 -7.92 -20.93
CA GLU A 12 5.04 -6.93 -21.24
C GLU A 12 5.64 -6.36 -19.95
N ALA A 13 4.77 -6.07 -18.97
CA ALA A 13 5.21 -5.62 -17.65
C ALA A 13 6.05 -6.69 -16.93
N ALA A 14 5.70 -7.97 -17.05
CA ALA A 14 6.47 -9.06 -16.44
C ALA A 14 7.85 -9.22 -17.09
N GLU A 15 7.96 -9.12 -18.42
CA GLU A 15 9.26 -9.13 -19.10
C GLU A 15 10.12 -7.93 -18.69
N LEU A 16 9.51 -6.75 -18.61
CA LEU A 16 10.18 -5.54 -18.17
C LEU A 16 10.71 -5.65 -16.74
N VAL A 17 9.92 -6.21 -15.82
CA VAL A 17 10.34 -6.45 -14.43
C VAL A 17 11.56 -7.35 -14.40
N ARG A 18 11.57 -8.45 -15.17
CA ARG A 18 12.73 -9.34 -15.26
C ARG A 18 14.00 -8.61 -15.74
N LYS A 19 13.87 -7.75 -16.75
CA LYS A 19 15.00 -6.94 -17.25
C LYS A 19 15.49 -5.93 -16.20
N ILE A 20 14.59 -5.30 -15.43
CA ILE A 20 14.94 -4.37 -14.34
C ILE A 20 15.63 -5.09 -13.19
N GLU A 21 15.18 -6.31 -12.87
CA GLU A 21 15.81 -7.14 -11.84
C GLU A 21 17.22 -7.58 -12.26
N ALA A 22 17.40 -7.94 -13.54
CA ALA A 22 18.69 -8.28 -14.14
C ALA A 22 19.60 -7.06 -14.39
N GLY A 23 19.08 -5.83 -14.37
CA GLY A 23 19.83 -4.61 -14.68
C GLY A 23 20.05 -4.37 -16.18
N GLU A 24 19.34 -5.09 -17.04
CA GLU A 24 19.47 -5.07 -18.51
C GLU A 24 18.38 -4.24 -19.19
N ASP A 25 17.65 -3.42 -18.43
CA ASP A 25 16.45 -2.71 -18.89
C ASP A 25 16.73 -1.50 -19.80
N GLY A 26 17.93 -0.91 -19.74
CA GLY A 26 18.29 0.28 -20.52
C GLY A 26 17.52 1.56 -20.16
N ILE A 27 16.70 1.56 -19.10
CA ILE A 27 15.87 2.69 -18.70
C ILE A 27 16.68 3.65 -17.85
N VAL A 28 16.74 4.91 -18.29
CA VAL A 28 17.38 5.99 -17.55
C VAL A 28 16.36 6.62 -16.60
N VAL A 29 16.66 6.60 -15.30
CA VAL A 29 15.92 7.33 -14.26
C VAL A 29 16.91 8.18 -13.47
N PRO A 30 16.50 9.34 -12.92
CA PRO A 30 17.37 10.19 -12.11
C PRO A 30 17.93 9.42 -10.92
N ALA A 31 19.25 9.49 -10.70
CA ALA A 31 19.95 8.73 -9.67
C ALA A 31 19.46 9.08 -8.26
N GLU A 32 19.08 10.35 -8.06
CA GLU A 32 18.55 10.88 -6.80
C GLU A 32 17.26 10.16 -6.36
N LEU A 33 16.54 9.55 -7.31
CA LEU A 33 15.32 8.80 -7.04
C LEU A 33 15.57 7.32 -6.76
N LEU A 34 16.77 6.81 -7.00
CA LEU A 34 17.17 5.44 -6.70
C LEU A 34 17.88 5.34 -5.35
N GLU A 35 18.60 6.39 -4.97
CA GLU A 35 19.34 6.47 -3.72
C GLU A 35 18.43 6.85 -2.55
N GLU A 36 18.52 6.10 -1.45
CA GLU A 36 17.84 6.49 -0.19
C GLU A 36 18.73 7.54 0.48
N PRO A 37 18.23 8.76 0.74
CA PRO A 37 19.03 9.79 1.36
C PRO A 37 19.40 9.41 2.80
N GLU A 38 20.68 9.54 3.17
CA GLU A 38 21.16 9.26 4.54
C GLU A 38 20.48 10.16 5.58
N GLU A 39 20.20 11.42 5.21
CA GLU A 39 19.45 12.36 6.02
C GLU A 39 18.22 12.87 5.25
N ARG A 40 17.05 12.78 5.88
CA ARG A 40 15.84 13.42 5.38
C ARG A 40 15.96 14.93 5.51
N LYS A 41 16.42 15.60 4.46
CA LYS A 41 16.43 17.06 4.36
C LYS A 41 15.16 17.54 3.66
N ALA A 42 14.35 18.31 4.37
CA ALA A 42 13.16 19.02 3.89
C ALA A 42 12.02 18.12 3.32
N PRO A 43 10.78 18.63 3.19
CA PRO A 43 9.77 17.94 2.38
C PRO A 43 10.30 17.71 0.95
N PRO A 44 9.87 16.62 0.28
CA PRO A 44 10.34 16.27 -1.05
C PRO A 44 10.24 17.50 -1.97
N PRO A 45 11.23 17.75 -2.84
CA PRO A 45 11.24 18.94 -3.68
C PRO A 45 9.90 19.01 -4.42
N GLN A 46 9.26 20.19 -4.44
CA GLN A 46 7.92 20.37 -5.00
C GLN A 46 7.80 19.86 -6.46
N ASN A 47 8.93 19.74 -7.16
CA ASN A 47 9.02 19.24 -8.53
C ASN A 47 9.05 17.71 -8.65
N LEU A 48 9.23 16.94 -7.56
CA LEU A 48 9.35 15.48 -7.62
C LEU A 48 8.08 14.82 -8.17
N TYR A 49 6.92 15.27 -7.67
CA TYR A 49 5.63 14.77 -8.15
C TYR A 49 5.44 15.05 -9.65
N ALA A 50 5.71 16.29 -10.07
CA ALA A 50 5.61 16.69 -11.48
C ALA A 50 6.59 15.92 -12.37
N GLN A 51 7.80 15.63 -11.87
CA GLN A 51 8.81 14.87 -12.57
C GLN A 51 8.36 13.41 -12.78
N ILE A 52 7.88 12.75 -11.72
CA ILE A 52 7.38 11.37 -11.81
C ILE A 52 6.16 11.29 -12.74
N LEU A 53 5.25 12.26 -12.69
CA LEU A 53 4.09 12.27 -13.57
C LEU A 53 4.45 12.27 -15.06
N ARG A 54 5.53 12.99 -15.44
CA ARG A 54 6.03 13.10 -16.82
C ARG A 54 6.85 11.88 -17.29
N MET A 55 7.16 10.94 -16.40
CA MET A 55 7.93 9.75 -16.77
C MET A 55 7.10 8.75 -17.56
N SER A 56 7.79 7.98 -18.42
CA SER A 56 7.20 6.82 -19.08
C SER A 56 6.77 5.76 -18.07
N MET A 57 5.82 4.90 -18.46
CA MET A 57 5.37 3.78 -17.62
C MET A 57 6.54 2.89 -17.20
N ALA A 58 7.47 2.61 -18.11
CA ALA A 58 8.65 1.80 -17.82
C ALA A 58 9.57 2.43 -16.75
N ALA A 59 9.81 3.74 -16.83
CA ALA A 59 10.56 4.47 -15.81
C ALA A 59 9.85 4.48 -14.45
N LYS A 60 8.52 4.62 -14.44
CA LYS A 60 7.71 4.51 -13.21
C LYS A 60 7.81 3.10 -12.60
N ILE A 61 7.78 2.04 -13.40
CA ILE A 61 7.96 0.65 -12.93
C ILE A 61 9.35 0.46 -12.33
N LYS A 62 10.40 0.98 -12.97
CA LYS A 62 11.77 0.97 -12.42
C LYS A 62 11.84 1.69 -11.08
N LEU A 63 11.25 2.88 -10.96
CA LEU A 63 11.15 3.60 -9.69
C LEU A 63 10.28 2.88 -8.65
N ALA A 64 9.25 2.16 -9.06
CA ALA A 64 8.43 1.38 -8.13
C ALA A 64 9.26 0.26 -7.49
N LEU A 65 10.11 -0.42 -8.26
CA LEU A 65 10.92 -1.56 -7.81
C LEU A 65 12.26 -1.18 -7.15
N ARG A 66 12.86 -0.07 -7.59
CA ARG A 66 14.21 0.37 -7.19
C ARG A 66 14.25 1.79 -6.67
N GLY A 67 13.14 2.51 -6.58
CA GLY A 67 13.14 3.89 -6.11
C GLY A 67 13.25 4.03 -4.60
N ASN A 68 13.60 5.24 -4.17
CA ASN A 68 13.64 5.68 -2.78
C ASN A 68 12.24 5.85 -2.18
N ARG A 69 12.18 6.13 -0.87
CA ARG A 69 10.92 6.24 -0.14
C ARG A 69 9.97 7.31 -0.70
N ASP A 70 10.48 8.46 -1.13
CA ASP A 70 9.62 9.55 -1.60
C ASP A 70 8.98 9.23 -2.96
N ALA A 71 9.74 8.61 -3.86
CA ALA A 71 9.22 8.11 -5.13
C ALA A 71 8.13 7.05 -4.89
N ARG A 72 8.36 6.09 -3.98
CA ARG A 72 7.35 5.07 -3.64
C ARG A 72 6.09 5.67 -3.03
N MET A 73 6.22 6.65 -2.12
CA MET A 73 5.09 7.33 -1.49
C MET A 73 4.20 8.06 -2.51
N ILE A 74 4.78 8.53 -3.62
CA ILE A 74 4.06 9.12 -4.74
C ILE A 74 3.39 8.02 -5.58
N LEU A 75 4.16 7.02 -6.02
CA LEU A 75 3.70 5.95 -6.91
C LEU A 75 2.61 5.07 -6.29
N ILE A 76 2.56 4.94 -4.97
CA ILE A 76 1.53 4.16 -4.28
C ILE A 76 0.12 4.76 -4.37
N ARG A 77 0.04 6.05 -4.72
CA ARG A 77 -1.21 6.80 -4.92
C ARG A 77 -1.56 6.96 -6.40
N ASP A 78 -0.78 6.37 -7.30
CA ASP A 78 -1.01 6.44 -8.73
C ASP A 78 -2.35 5.77 -9.11
N THR A 79 -2.95 6.22 -10.21
CA THR A 79 -4.21 5.66 -10.72
C THR A 79 -3.99 4.25 -11.25
N ASN A 80 -2.83 3.96 -11.83
CA ASN A 80 -2.51 2.66 -12.41
C ASN A 80 -2.33 1.60 -11.30
N LYS A 81 -3.14 0.54 -11.37
CA LYS A 81 -3.15 -0.55 -10.38
C LYS A 81 -1.88 -1.40 -10.43
N LEU A 82 -1.41 -1.67 -11.64
CA LEU A 82 -0.23 -2.49 -11.89
C LEU A 82 1.04 -1.81 -11.34
N LEU A 83 1.16 -0.50 -11.50
CA LEU A 83 2.24 0.28 -10.90
C LEU A 83 2.23 0.19 -9.37
N ARG A 84 1.06 0.34 -8.74
CA ARG A 84 0.91 0.21 -7.29
C ARG A 84 1.30 -1.18 -6.77
N ARG A 85 1.11 -2.24 -7.57
CA ARG A 85 1.58 -3.60 -7.20
C ARG A 85 3.10 -3.66 -7.12
N PHE A 86 3.81 -3.08 -8.08
CA PHE A 86 5.27 -3.06 -8.08
C PHE A 86 5.87 -2.28 -6.90
N VAL A 87 5.21 -1.22 -6.44
CA VAL A 87 5.64 -0.50 -5.23
C VAL A 87 5.63 -1.42 -4.00
N VAL A 88 4.59 -2.25 -3.85
CA VAL A 88 4.49 -3.23 -2.74
C VAL A 88 5.51 -4.36 -2.88
N MET A 89 5.94 -4.68 -4.11
CA MET A 89 6.98 -5.67 -4.37
C MET A 89 8.39 -5.16 -4.09
N ASN A 90 8.59 -3.84 -3.92
CA ASN A 90 9.90 -3.27 -3.65
C ASN A 90 10.51 -3.86 -2.36
N PRO A 91 11.76 -4.37 -2.40
CA PRO A 91 12.41 -4.96 -1.23
C PRO A 91 12.68 -3.94 -0.10
N ARG A 92 12.68 -2.64 -0.41
CA ARG A 92 12.92 -1.55 0.54
C ARG A 92 11.65 -0.91 1.10
N ILE A 93 10.47 -1.46 0.81
CA ILE A 93 9.21 -0.90 1.32
C ILE A 93 9.18 -0.95 2.86
N GLY A 94 8.90 0.20 3.49
CA GLY A 94 8.82 0.33 4.93
C GLY A 94 7.41 0.10 5.50
N GLU A 95 7.34 -0.18 6.80
CA GLU A 95 6.05 -0.39 7.50
C GLU A 95 5.13 0.83 7.42
N ASP A 96 5.67 2.04 7.52
CA ASP A 96 4.90 3.29 7.41
C ASP A 96 4.15 3.38 6.08
N GLU A 97 4.80 2.95 4.99
CA GLU A 97 4.22 2.95 3.65
C GLU A 97 3.08 1.92 3.58
N VAL A 98 3.30 0.73 4.12
CA VAL A 98 2.27 -0.33 4.20
C VAL A 98 1.07 0.11 5.05
N ILE A 99 1.31 0.79 6.18
CA ILE A 99 0.23 1.37 7.01
C ILE A 99 -0.56 2.39 6.19
N ALA A 100 0.11 3.25 5.41
CA ALA A 100 -0.56 4.20 4.54
C ALA A 100 -1.45 3.50 3.49
N VAL A 101 -0.98 2.40 2.89
CA VAL A 101 -1.79 1.58 1.96
C VAL A 101 -3.04 1.04 2.63
N THR A 102 -2.88 0.38 3.78
CA THR A 102 -4.02 -0.26 4.47
C THR A 102 -5.07 0.74 4.94
N ARG A 103 -4.72 2.00 5.17
CA ARG A 103 -5.65 3.07 5.53
C ARG A 103 -6.31 3.75 4.33
N ASN A 104 -5.77 3.56 3.12
CA ASN A 104 -6.29 4.18 1.91
C ASN A 104 -7.55 3.47 1.42
N LYS A 105 -8.67 4.20 1.31
CA LYS A 105 -9.96 3.67 0.87
C LYS A 105 -10.08 3.46 -0.65
N SER A 106 -9.16 4.04 -1.41
CA SER A 106 -9.09 3.93 -2.88
C SER A 106 -8.12 2.85 -3.36
N VAL A 107 -7.53 2.09 -2.42
CA VAL A 107 -6.62 0.99 -2.75
C VAL A 107 -7.39 -0.19 -3.38
N ASP A 108 -6.73 -0.93 -4.25
CA ASP A 108 -7.26 -2.17 -4.79
C ASP A 108 -7.22 -3.30 -3.76
N GLU A 109 -8.23 -4.18 -3.83
CA GLU A 109 -8.33 -5.38 -3.00
C GLU A 109 -7.09 -6.28 -3.13
N GLU A 110 -6.53 -6.36 -4.34
CA GLU A 110 -5.32 -7.14 -4.63
C GLU A 110 -4.11 -6.66 -3.83
N LEU A 111 -3.95 -5.34 -3.66
CA LEU A 111 -2.87 -4.79 -2.85
C LEU A 111 -3.02 -5.18 -1.38
N LEU A 112 -4.25 -5.13 -0.87
CA LEU A 112 -4.53 -5.55 0.50
C LEU A 112 -4.28 -7.05 0.70
N ARG A 113 -4.58 -7.88 -0.32
CA ARG A 113 -4.26 -9.30 -0.32
C ARG A 113 -2.75 -9.54 -0.22
N MET A 114 -1.95 -8.90 -1.08
CA MET A 114 -0.48 -9.01 -1.02
C MET A 114 0.06 -8.61 0.35
N ILE A 115 -0.51 -7.58 0.97
CA ILE A 115 -0.13 -7.17 2.33
C ILE A 115 -0.44 -8.26 3.35
N THR A 116 -1.59 -8.91 3.25
CA THR A 116 -2.02 -9.92 4.21
C THR A 116 -1.24 -11.23 4.13
N GLU A 117 -0.64 -11.52 2.98
CA GLU A 117 0.19 -12.71 2.75
C GLU A 117 1.57 -12.57 3.41
N ARG A 118 2.05 -11.34 3.63
CA ARG A 118 3.33 -11.07 4.29
C ARG A 118 3.21 -11.05 5.81
N ARG A 119 3.70 -12.12 6.45
CA ARG A 119 3.64 -12.29 7.91
C ARG A 119 4.34 -11.19 8.69
N GLU A 120 5.40 -10.60 8.14
CA GLU A 120 6.12 -9.46 8.72
C GLU A 120 5.18 -8.29 9.03
N TRP A 121 4.41 -7.83 8.03
CA TRP A 121 3.51 -6.69 8.17
C TRP A 121 2.33 -7.00 9.06
N MET A 122 1.87 -8.25 9.08
CA MET A 122 0.78 -8.69 9.95
C MET A 122 1.14 -8.65 11.44
N ARG A 123 2.44 -8.59 11.81
CA ARG A 123 2.86 -8.35 13.21
C ARG A 123 2.59 -6.92 13.65
N ASN A 124 2.59 -5.96 12.74
CA ASN A 124 2.33 -4.57 13.04
C ASN A 124 0.84 -4.34 13.34
N TYR A 125 0.55 -3.78 14.52
CA TYR A 125 -0.82 -3.50 14.97
C TYR A 125 -1.56 -2.52 14.06
N GLN A 126 -0.88 -1.49 13.57
CA GLN A 126 -1.48 -0.45 12.71
C GLN A 126 -1.87 -1.00 11.33
N VAL A 127 -1.11 -1.97 10.81
CA VAL A 127 -1.46 -2.69 9.58
C VAL A 127 -2.74 -3.51 9.80
N ARG A 128 -2.83 -4.28 10.89
CA ARG A 128 -4.05 -5.04 11.22
C ARG A 128 -5.27 -4.13 11.41
N LEU A 129 -5.10 -3.01 12.11
CA LEU A 129 -6.16 -2.00 12.30
C LEU A 129 -6.62 -1.41 10.96
N GLY A 130 -5.68 -1.04 10.09
CA GLY A 130 -5.98 -0.57 8.73
C GLY A 130 -6.79 -1.59 7.94
N LEU A 131 -6.32 -2.85 7.88
CA LEU A 131 -7.00 -3.94 7.19
C LEU A 131 -8.40 -4.23 7.75
N ALA A 132 -8.60 -4.17 9.07
CA ALA A 132 -9.91 -4.40 9.69
C ALA A 132 -10.93 -3.31 9.33
N THR A 133 -10.47 -2.08 9.11
CA THR A 133 -11.35 -0.91 8.91
C THR A 133 -11.50 -0.50 7.44
N ASN A 134 -10.68 -1.05 6.55
CA ASN A 134 -10.71 -0.70 5.13
C ASN A 134 -11.91 -1.34 4.40
N PRO A 135 -12.75 -0.55 3.70
CA PRO A 135 -13.91 -1.08 2.97
C PRO A 135 -13.55 -1.96 1.76
N LYS A 136 -12.30 -1.87 1.25
CA LYS A 136 -11.79 -2.69 0.14
C LYS A 136 -11.12 -3.97 0.61
N ALA A 137 -10.93 -4.16 1.91
CA ALA A 137 -10.45 -5.44 2.43
C ALA A 137 -11.55 -6.50 2.31
N ARG A 138 -11.18 -7.69 1.82
CA ARG A 138 -12.11 -8.83 1.80
C ARG A 138 -12.66 -9.08 3.20
N LEU A 139 -13.97 -9.28 3.31
CA LEU A 139 -14.65 -9.45 4.60
C LEU A 139 -14.00 -10.50 5.52
N PRO A 140 -13.61 -11.71 5.06
CA PRO A 140 -12.96 -12.70 5.93
C PRO A 140 -11.62 -12.23 6.50
N ILE A 141 -10.86 -11.45 5.71
CA ILE A 141 -9.57 -10.89 6.14
C ILE A 141 -9.81 -9.83 7.21
N ALA A 142 -10.72 -8.89 6.94
CA ALA A 142 -11.05 -7.82 7.87
C ALA A 142 -11.58 -8.35 9.21
N LEU A 143 -12.46 -9.36 9.19
CA LEU A 143 -12.98 -10.01 10.41
C LEU A 143 -11.87 -10.71 11.20
N ARG A 144 -10.94 -11.40 10.53
CA ARG A 144 -9.78 -12.04 11.17
C ARG A 144 -8.87 -11.01 11.83
N GLN A 145 -8.67 -9.85 11.21
CA GLN A 145 -7.87 -8.79 11.83
C GLN A 145 -8.60 -8.13 12.99
N LEU A 146 -9.91 -7.92 12.87
CA LEU A 146 -10.74 -7.34 13.91
C LEU A 146 -10.64 -8.10 15.24
N SER A 147 -10.60 -9.43 15.22
CA SER A 147 -10.46 -10.26 16.44
C SER A 147 -9.09 -10.15 17.11
N THR A 148 -8.10 -9.51 16.48
CA THR A 148 -6.76 -9.30 17.05
C THR A 148 -6.57 -7.90 17.64
N LEU A 149 -7.58 -7.03 17.55
CA LEU A 149 -7.51 -5.64 17.99
C LEU A 149 -7.86 -5.50 19.48
N GLY A 150 -7.32 -4.46 20.10
CA GLY A 150 -7.60 -4.14 21.50
C GLY A 150 -9.00 -3.55 21.70
N GLU A 151 -9.50 -3.63 22.94
CA GLU A 151 -10.85 -3.19 23.31
C GLU A 151 -11.13 -1.72 22.95
N ARG A 152 -10.13 -0.84 23.14
CA ARG A 152 -10.23 0.58 22.80
C ARG A 152 -10.61 0.79 21.33
N ASP A 153 -9.92 0.12 20.41
CA ASP A 153 -10.16 0.27 18.98
C ASP A 153 -11.45 -0.44 18.56
N LEU A 154 -11.75 -1.61 19.13
CA LEU A 154 -13.03 -2.28 18.92
C LEU A 154 -14.21 -1.37 19.28
N ARG A 155 -14.12 -0.59 20.37
CA ARG A 155 -15.15 0.38 20.77
C ARG A 155 -15.31 1.51 19.76
N LEU A 156 -14.21 2.00 19.20
CA LEU A 156 -14.23 3.03 18.16
C LEU A 156 -14.87 2.48 16.86
N ILE A 157 -14.46 1.28 16.45
CA ILE A 157 -14.98 0.60 15.25
C ILE A 157 -16.48 0.31 15.39
N ALA A 158 -16.92 -0.16 16.56
CA ALA A 158 -18.32 -0.45 16.86
C ALA A 158 -19.24 0.78 16.75
N ARG A 159 -18.70 1.99 16.94
CA ARG A 159 -19.45 3.26 16.85
C ARG A 159 -19.28 3.99 15.51
N SER A 160 -18.27 3.60 14.73
CA SER A 160 -17.90 4.27 13.49
C SER A 160 -18.92 4.01 12.39
N LYS A 161 -19.34 5.07 11.70
CA LYS A 161 -20.12 5.00 10.44
C LYS A 161 -19.22 4.86 9.20
N ASN A 162 -17.91 4.97 9.38
CA ASN A 162 -16.91 4.97 8.30
C ASN A 162 -16.37 3.57 7.98
N VAL A 163 -16.87 2.53 8.65
CA VAL A 163 -16.48 1.13 8.46
C VAL A 163 -17.68 0.32 7.95
N PRO A 164 -17.45 -0.80 7.22
CA PRO A 164 -18.55 -1.65 6.78
C PRO A 164 -19.44 -2.13 7.93
N GLN A 165 -20.75 -2.23 7.68
CA GLN A 165 -21.74 -2.58 8.71
C GLN A 165 -21.42 -3.93 9.37
N ALA A 166 -21.00 -4.93 8.60
CA ALA A 166 -20.59 -6.23 9.12
C ALA A 166 -19.43 -6.14 10.13
N ILE A 167 -18.46 -5.25 9.88
CA ILE A 167 -17.31 -5.03 10.77
C ILE A 167 -17.75 -4.35 12.06
N SER A 168 -18.56 -3.28 11.99
CA SER A 168 -19.06 -2.62 13.19
C SER A 168 -19.97 -3.52 14.04
N ALA A 169 -20.79 -4.37 13.40
CA ALA A 169 -21.62 -5.37 14.08
C ALA A 169 -20.76 -6.43 14.78
N GLN A 170 -19.72 -6.94 14.11
CA GLN A 170 -18.82 -7.91 14.72
C GLN A 170 -18.02 -7.30 15.88
N ALA A 171 -17.58 -6.05 15.76
CA ALA A 171 -16.88 -5.35 16.83
C ALA A 171 -17.75 -5.23 18.10
N ARG A 172 -19.05 -4.94 17.95
CA ARG A 172 -20.01 -4.93 19.08
C ARG A 172 -20.11 -6.30 19.75
N ARG A 173 -20.18 -7.38 18.98
CA ARG A 173 -20.23 -8.76 19.50
C ARG A 173 -18.97 -9.09 20.31
N LEU A 174 -17.80 -8.79 19.78
CA LEU A 174 -16.53 -9.04 20.47
C LEU A 174 -16.43 -8.29 21.81
N LEU A 175 -16.91 -7.04 21.87
CA LEU A 175 -16.96 -6.26 23.11
C LEU A 175 -17.90 -6.86 24.17
N MET A 176 -18.98 -7.53 23.75
CA MET A 176 -19.90 -8.22 24.67
C MET A 176 -19.23 -9.47 25.25
N THR A 177 -18.49 -10.22 24.44
CA THR A 177 -17.75 -11.42 24.89
C THR A 177 -16.60 -11.05 25.83
N VAL A 178 -15.85 -9.99 25.53
CA VAL A 178 -14.74 -9.51 26.40
C VAL A 178 -15.26 -9.02 27.76
N LYS A 179 -16.50 -8.52 27.82
CA LYS A 179 -17.17 -8.09 29.06
C LYS A 179 -17.78 -9.21 29.89
N ALA A 180 -17.86 -10.44 29.38
CA ALA A 180 -18.34 -11.58 30.16
C ALA A 180 -17.13 -12.22 30.85
N PRO A 181 -16.88 -11.94 32.16
CA PRO A 181 -15.92 -12.73 32.90
C PRO A 181 -16.46 -14.17 32.99
N LYS A 182 -15.56 -15.13 32.81
CA LYS A 182 -15.71 -16.44 33.43
C LYS A 182 -15.33 -16.33 34.90
#